data_AF-A0A917SGL6-F1
#
_entry.id   AF-A0A917SGL6-F1
#
_cell.length_a   1.000
_cell.length_b   1.000
_cell.length_c   1.000
_cell.angle_alpha   90.00
_cell.angle_beta   90.00
_cell.angle_gamma   90.00
#
_symmetry.space_group_name_H-M   'P 1'
#
loop_
_entity.id
_entity.type
_entity.pdbx_description
1 polymer ?
#
loop_
_entity_poly.entity_id
_entity_poly.type
_entity_poly.pdbx_seq_one_letter_code
_entity_poly.pdbx_strand_id
1 'polypeptide(L)' 'MSTRVASADGRVDLLFSPQGRKRAEHQLVVAAMDYFQECGTWHGTVRALDGTRYELSGRPGVLERMHARL' A
#
# COMPACT_ATOMS: atom_id res chain seq x y z
N MET A 1 8.96 -9.21 0.26
CA MET A 1 7.69 -9.81 0.73
C MET A 1 6.54 -8.99 0.18
N SER A 2 5.50 -9.64 -0.34
CA SER A 2 4.29 -8.95 -0.79
C SER A 2 3.39 -8.58 0.41
N THR A 3 2.53 -7.58 0.25
CA THR A 3 1.58 -7.13 1.29
C THR A 3 0.16 -7.16 0.74
N ARG A 4 -0.76 -7.83 1.44
CA ARG A 4 -2.19 -7.79 1.12
C ARG A 4 -2.82 -6.56 1.79
N VAL A 5 -3.57 -5.78 1.02
CA VAL A 5 -4.37 -4.64 1.48
C VAL A 5 -5.82 -4.95 1.17
N ALA A 6 -6.63 -5.12 2.20
CA ALA A 6 -8.05 -5.40 2.07
C ALA A 6 -8.87 -4.43 2.93
N SER A 7 -10.01 -3.98 2.39
CA SER A 7 -10.98 -3.19 3.15
C SER A 7 -12.01 -4.09 3.83
N ALA A 8 -12.54 -3.65 4.97
CA ALA A 8 -13.55 -4.41 5.72
C ALA A 8 -14.85 -4.64 4.93
N ASP A 9 -15.20 -3.72 4.03
CA ASP A 9 -16.37 -3.83 3.14
C ASP A 9 -16.12 -4.70 1.89
N GLY A 10 -14.92 -5.29 1.77
CA GLY A 10 -14.52 -6.15 0.67
C GLY A 10 -14.53 -5.45 -0.69
N ARG A 11 -14.51 -4.11 -0.73
CA ARG A 11 -14.40 -3.35 -1.98
C ARG A 11 -12.95 -3.26 -2.47
N VAL A 12 -11.98 -3.41 -1.58
CA VAL A 12 -10.56 -3.47 -1.92
C VAL A 12 -10.03 -4.82 -1.48
N ASP A 13 -9.42 -5.54 -2.41
CA ASP A 13 -8.60 -6.72 -2.12
C ASP A 13 -7.43 -6.74 -3.09
N LEU A 14 -6.29 -6.24 -2.64
CA LEU A 14 -5.12 -6.02 -3.46
C LEU A 14 -3.87 -6.64 -2.83
N LEU A 15 -2.98 -7.11 -3.70
CA LEU A 15 -1.64 -7.56 -3.36
C LEU A 15 -0.62 -6.56 -3.93
N PHE A 16 0.21 -6.01 -3.06
CA PHE A 16 1.35 -5.19 -3.43
C PHE A 16 2.63 -6.01 -3.47
N SER A 17 3.35 -5.93 -4.58
CA SER A 17 4.68 -6.53 -4.76
C SER A 17 5.73 -5.41 -4.86
N PRO A 18 6.52 -5.17 -3.79
CA PRO A 18 7.53 -4.12 -3.81
C PRO A 18 8.69 -4.46 -4.75
N GLN A 19 9.17 -3.45 -5.47
CA GLN A 19 10.32 -3.51 -6.38
C GLN A 19 11.43 -2.53 -5.98
N GLY A 20 11.11 -1.52 -5.18
CA GLY A 20 12.07 -0.58 -4.62
C GLY A 20 11.51 0.14 -3.39
N ARG A 21 12.37 0.88 -2.69
CA ARG A 21 11.98 1.70 -1.54
C ARG A 21 12.71 3.05 -1.55
N LYS A 22 11.99 4.10 -1.17
CA LYS A 22 12.53 5.41 -0.84
C LYS A 22 12.36 5.63 0.67
N ARG A 23 13.47 5.88 1.36
CA ARG A 23 13.44 6.24 2.79
C ARG A 23 13.00 7.69 2.91
N ALA A 24 12.05 7.99 3.80
CA ALA A 24 11.74 9.36 4.15
C ALA A 24 12.66 9.79 5.31
N GLU A 25 13.36 10.90 5.15
CA GLU A 25 14.30 11.41 6.16
C GLU A 25 13.64 12.34 7.19
N HIS A 26 12.45 12.87 6.89
CA HIS A 26 11.75 13.79 7.77
C HIS A 26 10.95 13.02 8.83
N GLN A 27 11.52 12.94 10.04
CA GLN A 27 10.81 12.48 11.21
C GLN A 27 9.84 13.57 11.67
N LEU A 28 8.54 13.34 11.53
CA LEU A 28 7.52 14.16 12.20
C LEU A 28 7.77 14.01 13.70
N VAL A 29 8.22 15.10 14.32
CA VAL A 29 8.93 15.26 15.60
C VAL A 29 8.27 14.64 16.86
N VAL A 30 7.11 13.98 16.72
CA VAL A 30 6.30 13.50 17.84
C VAL A 30 6.56 12.02 18.20
N ALA A 31 7.21 11.22 17.33
CA ALA A 31 7.64 9.86 17.67
C ALA A 31 8.80 9.38 16.79
N ALA A 32 9.70 8.53 17.34
CA ALA A 32 10.68 7.83 16.53
C ALA A 32 9.95 6.83 15.61
N MET A 33 9.88 7.14 14.32
CA MET A 33 9.13 6.37 13.34
C MET A 33 10.05 5.90 12.22
N ASP A 34 10.00 4.60 11.90
CA ASP A 34 10.52 4.12 10.63
C ASP A 34 9.43 4.31 9.57
N TYR A 35 9.64 5.31 8.72
CA TYR A 35 8.77 5.59 7.60
C TYR A 35 9.50 5.35 6.28
N PHE A 36 8.92 4.53 5.41
CA PHE A 36 9.41 4.40 4.04
C PHE A 36 8.27 4.17 3.06
N GLN A 37 8.48 4.69 1.85
CA GLN A 37 7.58 4.50 0.72
C GLN A 37 8.18 3.45 -0.20
N GLU A 38 7.45 2.38 -0.44
CA GLU A 38 7.80 1.35 -1.40
C GLU A 38 7.20 1.71 -2.77
N CYS A 39 7.91 1.41 -3.85
CA CYS A 39 7.37 1.43 -5.21
C CYS A 39 7.31 -0.01 -5.74
N GLY A 40 6.26 -0.32 -6.50
CA GLY A 40 6.02 -1.69 -6.95
C GLY A 40 4.77 -1.81 -7.79
N THR A 41 4.19 -3.01 -7.80
CA THR A 41 3.00 -3.32 -8.60
C THR A 41 1.85 -3.87 -7.76
N TRP A 42 0.64 -3.56 -8.20
CA TRP A 42 -0.63 -3.97 -7.63
C TRP A 42 -1.31 -5.03 -8.49
N HIS A 43 -1.82 -6.05 -7.81
CA HIS A 43 -2.68 -7.08 -8.39
C HIS A 43 -3.92 -7.26 -7.53
N GLY A 44 -5.05 -7.64 -8.11
CA GLY A 44 -6.28 -7.94 -7.36
C GLY A 44 -7.44 -7.09 -7.86
N THR A 45 -8.38 -6.77 -6.97
CA THR A 45 -9.65 -6.16 -7.38
C THR A 45 -10.06 -4.95 -6.56
N VAL A 46 -10.72 -4.00 -7.22
CA VAL A 46 -11.40 -2.86 -6.61
C VAL A 46 -12.85 -2.86 -7.08
N ARG A 47 -13.80 -2.66 -6.17
CA ARG A 47 -15.23 -2.49 -6.46
C ARG A 47 -15.64 -1.04 -6.19
N ALA A 48 -16.10 -0.35 -7.22
CA ALA A 48 -16.63 1.01 -7.10
C ALA A 48 -18.00 1.01 -6.39
N LEU A 49 -18.46 2.22 -6.04
CA LEU A 49 -19.72 2.40 -5.32
C LEU A 49 -20.95 1.98 -6.14
N ASP A 50 -20.87 2.11 -7.46
CA ASP A 50 -21.87 1.65 -8.42
C ASP A 50 -21.87 0.13 -8.62
N GLY A 51 -20.97 -0.60 -7.95
CA GLY A 51 -20.81 -2.05 -8.06
C GLY A 51 -19.85 -2.48 -9.17
N THR A 52 -19.33 -1.58 -9.99
CA THR A 52 -18.36 -1.90 -11.05
C THR A 52 -17.10 -2.50 -10.44
N ARG A 53 -16.68 -3.66 -10.94
CA ARG A 53 -15.45 -4.35 -10.52
C ARG A 53 -14.32 -4.08 -11.50
N TYR A 54 -13.20 -3.61 -10.97
CA TYR A 54 -11.95 -3.41 -11.69
C TYR A 54 -10.94 -4.46 -11.26
N GLU A 55 -10.32 -5.10 -12.25
CA GLU A 55 -9.19 -5.99 -12.02
C GLU A 55 -7.89 -5.25 -12.32
N LEU A 56 -6.96 -5.30 -11.36
CA LEU A 56 -5.63 -4.78 -11.49
C LEU A 56 -4.69 -5.96 -11.75
N SER A 57 -3.92 -5.84 -12.83
CA SER A 57 -2.85 -6.76 -13.18
C SER A 57 -1.59 -5.95 -13.45
N GLY A 58 -0.59 -6.09 -12.58
CA GLY A 58 0.70 -5.43 -12.71
C GLY A 58 0.66 -3.89 -12.65
N ARG A 59 -0.36 -3.29 -12.04
CA ARG A 59 -0.52 -1.82 -12.07
C ARG A 59 0.53 -1.14 -11.19
N PRO A 60 1.34 -0.20 -11.70
CA PRO A 60 2.36 0.46 -10.90
C PRO A 60 1.73 1.30 -9.79
N GLY A 61 2.39 1.36 -8.65
CA GLY A 61 1.94 2.20 -7.54
C GLY A 61 2.93 2.23 -6.39
N VAL A 62 2.51 2.88 -5.31
CA VAL A 62 3.29 3.04 -4.09
C VAL A 62 2.53 2.48 -2.88
N LEU A 63 3.28 2.07 -1.87
CA LEU A 63 2.74 1.66 -0.57
C LEU A 63 3.60 2.32 0.52
N GLU A 64 2.95 2.97 1.47
CA GLU A 64 3.64 3.56 2.62
C GLU A 64 3.63 2.55 3.76
N ARG A 65 4.81 2.36 4.38
CA ARG A 65 4.96 1.52 5.56
C ARG A 65 5.48 2.36 6.71
N MET A 66 4.74 2.32 7.81
CA MET A 66 5.05 3.01 9.04
C MET A 66 5.17 2.00 10.16
N HIS A 67 6.29 2.06 10.89
CA HIS A 67 6.46 1.38 12.17
C HIS A 67 6.74 2.44 13.22
N ALA A 68 5.76 2.69 14.09
CA ALA A 68 5.95 3.55 15.26
C ALA A 68 6.69 2.75 16.34
N ARG A 69 7.79 3.31 16.85
CA ARG A 69 8.50 2.77 18.01
C ARG A 69 7.99 3.54 19.23
N LEU A 70 7.27 2.85 20.12
CA LEU A 70 6.86 3.37 21.43
C LEU A 70 7.86 2.92 22.49
#